data_AF-A0AA88JHX9-F1
#
_entry.id   AF-A0AA88JHX9-F1
#
_cell.length_a   1.000
_cell.length_b   1.000
_cell.length_c   1.000
_cell.angle_alpha   90.00
_cell.angle_beta   90.00
_cell.angle_gamma   90.00
#
_symmetry.space_group_name_H-M   'P 1'
#
loop_
_entity.id
_entity.type
_entity.pdbx_description
1 polymer ?
#
loop_
_entity_poly.entity_id
_entity_poly.type
_entity_poly.pdbx_seq_one_letter_code
_entity_poly.pdbx_strand_id
1 'polypeptide(L)' 'MQIQHRNLLVPPAPMKGDPNKRDRSKYCRFHQDFGHDTSNCYQLKGQTEALVQQGQLREFVERVIAERRITPPMVQ' A
#
# COMPACT_ATOMS: atom_id res chain seq x y z
N MET A 1 9.93 -8.43 15.94
CA MET A 1 9.04 -8.72 14.78
C MET A 1 9.75 -8.29 13.51
N GLN A 2 10.39 -9.22 12.79
CA GLN A 2 11.07 -8.94 11.54
C GLN A 2 10.10 -9.33 10.43
N ILE A 3 9.36 -8.36 9.90
CA ILE A 3 8.65 -8.59 8.64
C ILE A 3 9.78 -8.78 7.63
N GLN A 4 9.93 -9.98 7.06
CA GLN A 4 10.84 -10.15 5.94
C GLN A 4 10.40 -9.14 4.89
N HIS A 5 11.24 -8.12 4.62
CA HIS A 5 10.99 -7.11 3.59
C HIS A 5 11.14 -7.80 2.23
N ARG A 6 10.17 -8.65 1.91
CA ARG A 6 10.00 -9.17 0.56
C ARG A 6 9.58 -7.96 -0.25
N ASN A 7 10.48 -7.48 -1.10
CA ASN A 7 10.24 -6.32 -1.94
C ASN A 7 9.26 -6.70 -3.06
N LEU A 8 7.99 -6.90 -2.69
CA LEU A 8 6.92 -7.36 -3.58
C LEU A 8 6.43 -6.24 -4.51
N LEU A 9 6.65 -4.99 -4.10
CA LEU A 9 6.30 -3.82 -4.90
C LEU A 9 7.50 -3.39 -5.74
N VAL A 10 7.22 -3.03 -6.98
CA VAL A 10 8.16 -2.41 -7.90
C VAL A 10 8.11 -0.89 -7.68
N PRO A 11 9.26 -0.19 -7.69
CA PRO A 11 9.28 1.27 -7.59
C PRO A 11 8.32 1.92 -8.60
N PRO A 12 7.56 2.94 -8.20
CA PRO A 12 6.62 3.56 -9.12
C PRO A 12 7.33 4.36 -10.20
N ALA A 13 6.74 4.37 -11.40
CA ALA A 13 6.99 5.43 -12.36
C ALA A 13 6.68 6.82 -11.75
N PRO A 14 7.34 7.90 -12.21
CA PRO A 14 7.06 9.25 -11.75
C PRO A 14 5.59 9.65 -11.93
N MET A 15 5.06 10.46 -11.02
CA MET A 15 3.69 10.97 -11.18
C MET A 15 3.57 11.82 -12.45
N LYS A 16 2.48 11.62 -13.19
CA LYS A 16 2.16 12.40 -14.39
C LYS A 16 1.84 13.86 -14.04
N GLY A 17 2.12 14.75 -14.99
CA GLY A 17 1.84 16.19 -14.88
C GLY A 17 3.01 17.02 -14.37
N ASP A 18 2.83 18.34 -14.38
CA ASP A 18 3.84 19.32 -13.94
C ASP A 18 4.02 19.25 -12.42
N PRO A 19 5.24 18.98 -11.92
CA PRO A 19 5.53 18.94 -10.49
C PRO A 19 5.14 20.21 -9.74
N ASN A 20 5.21 21.38 -10.38
CA ASN A 20 4.90 22.66 -9.75
C ASN A 20 3.39 22.89 -9.54
N LYS A 21 2.55 22.14 -10.26
CA LYS A 21 1.08 22.25 -10.19
C LYS A 21 0.46 21.18 -9.29
N ARG A 22 1.27 20.36 -8.62
CA ARG A 22 0.79 19.31 -7.73
C ARG A 22 0.19 19.91 -6.46
N ASP A 23 -0.90 19.29 -6.01
CA ASP A 23 -1.54 19.63 -4.75
C ASP A 23 -0.61 19.28 -3.57
N ARG A 24 -0.05 20.31 -2.93
CA ARG A 24 0.85 20.18 -1.79
C ARG A 24 0.18 19.75 -0.49
N SER A 25 -1.15 19.75 -0.44
CA SER A 25 -1.89 19.24 0.72
C SER A 25 -1.95 17.71 0.76
N LYS A 26 -1.61 17.04 -0.36
CA LYS A 26 -1.71 15.59 -0.52
C LYS A 26 -0.35 14.97 -0.78
N TYR A 27 -0.03 13.93 -0.03
CA TYR A 27 1.25 13.24 -0.13
C TYR A 27 1.07 11.73 -0.33
N CYS A 28 1.70 11.21 -1.38
CA CYS A 28 1.72 9.79 -1.66
C CYS A 28 3.03 9.19 -1.16
N ARG A 29 2.96 8.39 -0.09
CA ARG A 29 4.14 7.71 0.47
C ARG A 29 4.76 6.72 -0.50
N PHE A 30 3.97 6.14 -1.40
CA PHE A 30 4.46 5.20 -2.41
C PHE A 30 5.35 5.88 -3.45
N HIS A 31 4.96 7.07 -3.93
CA HIS A 31 5.78 7.88 -4.84
C HIS A 31 6.81 8.76 -4.13
N GLN A 32 6.67 8.94 -2.81
CA GLN A 32 7.42 9.91 -2.01
C GLN A 32 7.31 11.35 -2.54
N ASP A 33 6.10 11.71 -2.98
CA ASP A 33 5.86 12.93 -3.76
C ASP A 33 4.44 13.48 -3.53
N PHE A 34 4.24 14.76 -3.81
CA PHE A 34 2.97 15.46 -3.63
C PHE A 34 2.01 15.24 -4.81
N GLY A 35 0.72 15.45 -4.60
CA GLY A 35 -0.29 15.51 -5.66
C GLY A 35 -1.53 14.66 -5.38
N HIS A 36 -1.38 13.45 -4.85
CA HIS A 36 -2.49 12.60 -4.41
C HIS A 36 -2.14 11.83 -3.13
N ASP A 37 -3.16 11.40 -2.40
CA ASP A 37 -2.98 10.55 -1.21
C ASP A 37 -2.64 9.12 -1.59
N THR A 38 -1.91 8.42 -0.71
CA THR A 38 -1.52 7.02 -0.93
C THR A 38 -2.71 6.10 -1.21
N SER A 39 -3.87 6.37 -0.60
CA SER A 39 -5.12 5.63 -0.82
C SER A 39 -5.69 5.78 -2.23
N ASN A 40 -5.39 6.89 -2.90
CA ASN A 40 -5.82 7.20 -4.27
C ASN A 40 -4.75 6.86 -5.32
N CYS A 41 -3.65 6.22 -4.92
CA CYS A 41 -2.56 5.87 -5.82
C CYS A 41 -2.93 4.68 -6.71
N TYR A 42 -3.20 4.95 -7.99
CA TYR A 42 -3.59 3.93 -8.96
C TYR A 42 -2.50 2.87 -9.18
N GLN A 43 -1.22 3.27 -9.26
CA GLN A 43 -0.11 2.33 -9.44
C GLN A 43 0.03 1.37 -8.26
N LEU A 44 -0.10 1.89 -7.02
CA LEU A 44 -0.05 1.05 -5.83
C LEU A 44 -1.23 0.06 -5.80
N LYS A 45 -2.44 0.54 -6.13
CA LYS A 45 -3.63 -0.31 -6.21
C LYS A 45 -3.43 -1.44 -7.21
N GLY A 46 -2.99 -1.13 -8.43
CA GLY A 46 -2.76 -2.14 -9.47
C GLY A 46 -1.70 -3.18 -9.09
N GLN A 47 -0.59 -2.75 -8.47
CA GLN A 47 0.40 -3.70 -7.96
C GLN A 47 -0.17 -4.58 -6.85
N THR A 48 -0.92 -4.00 -5.91
CA THR A 48 -1.57 -4.77 -4.83
C THR A 48 -2.56 -5.79 -5.38
N GLU A 49 -3.39 -5.41 -6.36
CA GLU A 49 -4.33 -6.30 -7.03
C GLU A 49 -3.62 -7.46 -7.75
N ALA A 50 -2.51 -7.19 -8.44
CA ALA A 50 -1.70 -8.23 -9.08
C ALA A 50 -1.11 -9.22 -8.05
N LEU A 51 -0.59 -8.71 -6.92
CA LEU A 51 -0.06 -9.55 -5.83
C LEU A 51 -1.15 -10.43 -5.20
N VAL A 52 -2.38 -9.92 -5.09
CA VAL A 52 -3.55 -10.70 -4.63
C VAL A 52 -3.86 -11.81 -5.63
N GLN A 53 -3.95 -11.48 -6.93
CA GLN A 53 -4.25 -12.46 -7.98
C GLN A 53 -3.19 -13.56 -8.08
N GLN A 54 -1.93 -13.22 -7.85
CA GLN A 54 -0.82 -14.17 -7.84
C GLN A 54 -0.70 -14.97 -6.54
N GLY A 55 -1.55 -14.69 -5.53
CA GLY A 55 -1.52 -15.37 -4.24
C GLY A 55 -0.32 -15.01 -3.36
N GLN A 56 0.44 -13.96 -3.72
CA GLN A 56 1.69 -13.60 -3.03
C GLN A 56 1.46 -12.90 -1.68
N LEU A 57 0.24 -12.45 -1.41
CA LEU A 57 -0.16 -11.85 -0.12
C LEU A 57 -0.77 -12.85 0.86
N ARG A 58 -0.81 -14.15 0.54
CA ARG A 58 -1.51 -15.15 1.34
C ARG A 58 -1.01 -15.22 2.79
N GLU A 59 0.30 -15.32 2.99
CA GLU A 59 0.91 -15.38 4.33
C GLU A 59 0.55 -14.13 5.17
N PHE A 60 0.56 -12.96 4.52
CA PHE A 60 0.20 -11.71 5.17
C PHE A 60 -1.26 -11.75 5.65
N VAL A 61 -2.19 -12.20 4.80
CA VAL A 61 -3.61 -12.32 5.14
C VAL A 61 -3.83 -13.34 6.26
N GLU A 62 -3.21 -14.51 6.18
CA GLU A 62 -3.31 -15.56 7.21
C GLU A 62 -2.83 -15.05 8.57
N ARG A 63 -1.72 -14.28 8.60
CA ARG A 63 -1.22 -13.65 9.82
C ARG A 63 -2.19 -12.59 10.36
N VAL A 64 -2.68 -11.68 9.52
CA VAL A 64 -3.66 -10.65 9.94
C VAL A 64 -4.93 -11.28 10.50
N ILE A 65 -5.42 -12.37 9.88
CA ILE A 65 -6.57 -13.12 10.39
C ILE A 65 -6.25 -13.74 11.74
N ALA A 66 -5.07 -14.34 11.91
CA ALA A 66 -4.63 -14.90 13.19
C ALA A 66 -4.54 -13.82 14.28
N GLU A 67 -3.94 -12.66 13.98
CA GLU A 67 -3.83 -11.52 14.90
C GLU A 67 -5.22 -11.01 15.33
N ARG A 68 -6.15 -10.84 14.38
CA ARG A 68 -7.54 -10.43 14.66
C ARG A 68 -8.31 -11.42 15.52
N ARG A 69 -7.96 -12.72 15.48
CA ARG A 69 -8.58 -13.73 16.35
C ARG A 69 -8.05 -13.68 17.79
N ILE A 70 -6.83 -13.18 17.98
CA ILE A 70 -6.20 -13.05 19.30
C ILE A 70 -6.64 -11.75 20.01
N THR A 71 -6.89 -10.67 19.27
CA THR A 71 -7.50 -9.46 19.83
C THR A 71 -9.03 -9.61 19.84
N PRO A 72 -9.71 -9.78 20.98
CA PRO A 72 -11.16 -9.64 21.02
C PRO A 72 -11.54 -8.28 20.43
N PRO A 73 -12.64 -8.17 19.66
CA PRO A 73 -13.11 -6.87 19.20
C PRO A 73 -13.32 -6.01 20.45
N MET A 74 -12.64 -4.86 20.50
CA MET A 74 -13.01 -3.81 21.44
C MET A 74 -14.40 -3.34 21.01
N VAL A 75 -15.42 -4.00 21.56
CA VAL A 75 -16.80 -3.52 21.54
C VAL A 75 -16.75 -2.11 22.11
N GLN A 76 -17.18 -1.14 21.30
CA GLN A 76 -17.39 0.25 21.72
C GLN A 76 -18.57 0.31 22.70
#